data_AF-A0A7K5UG98-F1
#
_entry.id   AF-A0A7K5UG98-F1
#
_cell.length_a   1.000
_cell.length_b   1.000
_cell.length_c   1.000
_cell.angle_alpha   90.00
_cell.angle_beta   90.00
_cell.angle_gamma   90.00
#
_symmetry.space_group_name_H-M   'P 1'
#
loop_
_entity.id
_entity.type
_entity.pdbx_description
1 polymer ?
#
loop_
_entity_poly.entity_id
_entity_poly.type
_entity_poly.pdbx_seq_one_letter_code
_entity_poly.pdbx_strand_id
1 'polypeptide(L)'
;EAEKLGGQSYLEGCLACLTAYTIFLCMETHYEKVLKKIAKFIQEQNEKIYAPQGLLLTDPIERGLRVIEITIYEDRGLTSGR
;
A
#
# COMPACT_ATOMS: atom_id res chain seq x y z
N GLU A 1 -13.48 -0.41 52.19
CA GLU A 1 -13.32 0.56 51.09
C GLU A 1 -11.94 0.41 50.44
N ALA A 2 -11.69 -0.73 49.79
CA ALA A 2 -10.38 -1.05 49.18
C ALA A 2 -10.50 -1.91 47.89
N GLU A 3 -11.72 -2.22 47.42
CA GLU A 3 -11.94 -3.03 46.22
C GLU A 3 -12.44 -2.22 45.00
N LYS A 4 -12.67 -0.91 45.18
CA LYS A 4 -13.29 -0.07 44.14
C LYS A 4 -12.30 0.71 43.27
N LEU A 5 -11.00 0.65 43.58
CA LEU A 5 -9.95 1.44 42.91
C LEU A 5 -9.17 0.67 41.83
N GLY A 6 -9.31 -0.67 41.72
CA GLY A 6 -8.49 -1.47 40.80
C GLY A 6 -9.10 -1.76 39.42
N GLY A 7 -10.42 -1.93 39.36
CA GLY A 7 -11.10 -2.39 38.13
C GLY A 7 -11.17 -1.34 37.03
N GLN A 8 -11.44 -0.08 37.40
CA GLN A 8 -11.45 1.04 36.43
C GLN A 8 -10.05 1.33 35.90
N SER A 9 -9.03 1.35 36.76
CA SER A 9 -7.65 1.63 36.33
C SER A 9 -7.05 0.50 35.47
N TYR A 10 -7.42 -0.76 35.72
CA TYR A 10 -7.02 -1.87 34.85
C TYR A 10 -7.69 -1.78 33.47
N LEU A 11 -9.00 -1.51 33.45
CA LEU A 11 -9.74 -1.33 32.19
C LEU A 11 -9.28 -0.10 31.41
N GLU A 12 -8.97 1.01 32.08
CA GLU A 12 -8.34 2.19 31.46
C GLU A 12 -6.97 1.84 30.88
N GLY A 13 -6.14 1.07 31.59
CA GLY A 13 -4.84 0.61 31.07
C GLY A 13 -4.97 -0.27 29.83
N CYS A 14 -5.94 -1.21 29.82
CA CYS A 14 -6.23 -2.06 28.66
C CYS A 14 -6.79 -1.26 27.48
N LEU A 15 -7.75 -0.35 27.72
CA LEU A 15 -8.33 0.51 26.70
C LEU A 15 -7.31 1.50 26.15
N ALA A 16 -6.41 2.05 26.98
CA ALA A 16 -5.34 2.91 26.54
C ALA A 16 -4.33 2.17 25.66
N CYS A 17 -3.93 0.94 26.04
CA CYS A 17 -3.08 0.10 25.20
C CYS A 17 -3.76 -0.24 23.87
N LEU A 18 -5.00 -0.73 23.90
CA LEU A 18 -5.77 -1.04 22.69
C LEU A 18 -5.92 0.20 21.81
N THR A 19 -6.18 1.37 22.39
CA THR A 19 -6.30 2.63 21.66
C THR A 19 -4.95 3.05 21.07
N ALA A 20 -3.83 2.90 21.78
CA ALA A 20 -2.50 3.18 21.25
C ALA A 20 -2.13 2.26 20.07
N TYR A 21 -2.38 0.96 20.17
CA TYR A 21 -2.17 0.02 19.07
C TYR A 21 -3.12 0.29 17.89
N THR A 22 -4.39 0.63 18.18
CA THR A 22 -5.37 0.98 17.15
C THR A 22 -5.02 2.29 16.47
N ILE A 23 -4.53 3.30 17.20
CA ILE A 23 -4.01 4.54 16.63
C ILE A 23 -2.80 4.25 15.76
N PHE A 24 -1.91 3.34 16.14
CA PHE A 24 -0.79 2.95 15.29
C PHE A 24 -1.24 2.24 14.00
N LEU A 25 -2.34 1.50 14.04
CA LEU A 25 -2.96 0.84 12.89
C LEU A 25 -3.85 1.79 12.04
N CYS A 26 -4.45 2.82 12.64
CA CYS A 26 -5.34 3.79 11.97
C CYS A 26 -4.63 5.07 11.53
N MET A 27 -3.55 5.46 12.19
CA MET A 27 -2.63 6.51 11.73
C MET A 27 -1.65 5.89 10.75
N GLU A 28 -2.20 5.50 9.61
CA GLU A 28 -1.43 5.14 8.42
C GLU A 28 -0.28 6.14 8.27
N THR A 29 0.94 5.62 8.41
CA THR A 29 2.13 6.46 8.51
C THR A 29 2.23 7.32 7.26
N HIS A 30 2.83 8.52 7.35
CA HIS A 30 3.04 9.37 6.17
C HIS A 30 3.69 8.58 5.01
N TYR A 31 4.55 7.63 5.37
CA TYR A 31 5.17 6.69 4.46
C TYR A 31 4.15 5.81 3.72
N GLU A 32 3.27 5.11 4.43
CA GLU A 32 2.21 4.28 3.81
C GLU A 32 1.29 5.11 2.90
N LYS A 33 0.91 6.32 3.31
CA LYS A 33 0.09 7.22 2.47
C LYS A 33 0.79 7.57 1.16
N VAL A 34 2.10 7.84 1.21
CA VAL A 34 2.91 8.13 0.01
C VAL A 34 3.03 6.88 -0.85
N LEU A 35 3.27 5.71 -0.26
CA LEU A 35 3.33 4.44 -0.99
C LEU A 35 2.03 4.15 -1.73
N LYS A 36 0.87 4.33 -1.11
CA LYS A 36 -0.44 4.17 -1.78
C LYS A 36 -0.62 5.14 -2.95
N LYS A 37 -0.13 6.39 -2.83
CA LYS A 37 -0.17 7.36 -3.94
C LYS A 37 0.70 6.91 -5.11
N ILE A 38 1.91 6.40 -4.82
CA ILE A 38 2.83 5.90 -5.85
C ILE A 38 2.23 4.69 -6.57
N ALA A 39 1.73 3.70 -5.81
CA ALA A 39 1.08 2.51 -6.36
C ALA A 39 -0.08 2.89 -7.31
N LYS A 40 -0.96 3.78 -6.85
CA LYS A 40 -2.08 4.29 -7.66
C LYS A 40 -1.60 5.02 -8.92
N PHE A 41 -0.58 5.87 -8.79
CA PHE A 41 -0.02 6.58 -9.93
C PHE A 41 0.53 5.63 -10.99
N ILE A 42 1.31 4.61 -10.57
CA ILE A 42 1.87 3.60 -11.48
C ILE A 42 0.76 2.85 -12.22
N GLN A 43 -0.29 2.43 -11.51
CA GLN A 43 -1.47 1.78 -12.11
C GLN A 43 -2.10 2.67 -13.18
N GLU A 44 -2.37 3.94 -12.86
CA GLU A 44 -2.99 4.88 -13.80
C GLU A 44 -2.11 5.15 -15.04
N GLN A 45 -0.79 5.24 -14.86
CA GLN A 45 0.14 5.41 -15.98
C GLN A 45 0.25 4.14 -16.83
N ASN A 46 0.20 2.96 -16.21
CA ASN A 46 0.15 1.70 -16.93
C ASN A 46 -1.08 1.63 -17.83
N GLU A 47 -2.26 1.95 -17.31
CA GLU A 47 -3.50 1.88 -18.10
C GLU A 47 -3.55 2.93 -19.21
N LYS A 48 -3.08 4.16 -18.95
CA LYS A 48 -3.21 5.28 -19.89
C LYS A 48 -2.08 5.36 -20.92
N ILE A 49 -0.86 4.99 -20.56
CA ILE A 49 0.35 5.29 -21.35
C ILE A 49 1.17 4.03 -21.65
N TYR A 50 1.49 3.22 -20.64
CA TYR A 50 2.46 2.14 -20.84
C TYR A 50 1.84 0.91 -21.53
N ALA A 51 0.67 0.46 -21.10
CA ALA A 51 -0.02 -0.69 -21.70
C ALA A 51 -0.27 -0.55 -23.22
N PRO A 52 -0.77 0.59 -23.75
CA PRO A 52 -0.93 0.75 -25.21
C PRO A 52 0.40 0.80 -25.97
N GLN A 53 1.52 1.01 -25.29
CA GLN A 53 2.87 0.95 -25.88
C GLN A 53 3.54 -0.41 -25.69
N GLY A 54 2.82 -1.41 -25.16
CA GLY A 54 3.39 -2.72 -24.86
C GLY A 54 4.34 -2.72 -23.66
N LEU A 55 4.18 -1.78 -22.74
CA LEU A 55 5.00 -1.65 -21.54
C LEU A 55 4.14 -1.83 -20.28
N LEU A 56 4.69 -2.46 -19.26
CA LEU A 56 4.06 -2.56 -17.94
C LEU A 56 5.10 -2.30 -16.86
N LEU A 57 4.81 -1.32 -16.01
CA LEU A 57 5.63 -0.96 -14.88
C LEU A 57 5.12 -1.69 -13.63
N THR A 58 5.91 -2.58 -13.06
CA THR A 58 5.55 -3.26 -11.81
C THR A 58 5.79 -2.32 -10.62
N ASP A 59 4.92 -2.34 -9.61
CA ASP A 59 5.08 -1.55 -8.40
C ASP A 59 6.42 -1.90 -7.70
N PRO A 60 7.33 -0.93 -7.49
CA PRO A 60 8.60 -1.18 -6.83
C PRO A 60 8.44 -1.68 -5.39
N ILE A 61 7.28 -1.47 -4.74
CA ILE A 61 6.98 -1.98 -3.40
C ILE A 61 7.06 -3.51 -3.36
N GLU A 62 6.57 -4.19 -4.39
CA GLU A 62 6.64 -5.66 -4.50
C GLU A 62 8.09 -6.16 -4.59
N ARG A 63 9.02 -5.29 -5.02
CA ARG A 63 10.46 -5.55 -5.09
C ARG A 63 11.24 -4.98 -3.90
N GLY A 64 10.54 -4.58 -2.84
CA GLY A 64 11.13 -3.98 -1.65
C GLY A 64 11.75 -2.61 -1.90
N LEU A 65 11.27 -1.88 -2.91
CA LEU A 65 11.69 -0.53 -3.33
C LEU A 65 13.14 -0.43 -3.82
N ARG A 66 13.77 -1.55 -4.13
CA ARG A 66 15.18 -1.60 -4.55
C ARG A 66 15.35 -1.43 -6.04
N VAL A 67 14.35 -1.84 -6.82
CA VAL A 67 14.39 -1.86 -8.28
C VAL A 67 13.03 -1.48 -8.85
N ILE A 68 13.05 -0.90 -10.05
CA ILE A 68 11.86 -0.65 -10.86
C ILE A 68 11.90 -1.65 -12.01
N GLU A 69 10.91 -2.53 -12.08
CA GLU A 69 10.79 -3.52 -13.14
C GLU A 69 9.89 -2.99 -14.26
N ILE A 70 10.41 -3.04 -15.49
CA ILE A 70 9.68 -2.67 -16.70
C ILE A 70 9.57 -3.93 -17.55
N THR A 71 8.35 -4.41 -17.75
CA THR A 71 8.09 -5.54 -18.65
C THR A 71 7.66 -5.01 -20.01
N ILE A 72 8.28 -5.54 -21.06
CA ILE A 72 7.94 -5.23 -22.44
C ILE A 72 7.17 -6.42 -23.00
N TYR A 73 5.91 -6.21 -23.37
CA TYR A 73 5.11 -7.18 -24.08
C TYR A 73 5.05 -6.76 -25.55
N GLU A 74 5.65 -7.56 -26.43
CA GLU A 74 5.41 -7.43 -27.87
C GLU A 74 3.94 -7.76 -28.13
N ASP A 75 3.14 -6.77 -28.54
CA ASP A 75 1.89 -7.06 -29.24
C ASP A 75 2.27 -7.65 -30.61
N ARG A 76 2.45 -8.98 -30.66
CA ARG A 76 2.54 -9.74 -31.92
C ARG A 76 1.18 -9.80 -32.64
N GLY A 77 0.23 -8.92 -32.34
CA GLY A 77 -1.14 -8.92 -32.86
C GLY A 77 -1.36 -8.09 -34.12
N LEU A 78 -0.43 -7.21 -34.52
CA LEU A 78 -0.61 -6.32 -35.69
C LEU A 78 0.24 -6.65 -36.92
N THR A 79 0.94 -7.79 -36.95
CA THR A 79 1.67 -8.27 -38.14
C THR A 79 1.15 -9.60 -38.71
N SER A 80 -0.13 -9.91 -38.52
CA SER A 80 -0.82 -10.86 -39.42
C SER A 80 -1.59 -10.10 -40.49
N GLY A 81 -0.87 -9.29 -41.27
CA GLY A 81 -1.37 -8.67 -42.49
C GLY A 81 -0.53 -9.12 -43.67
N ARG A 82 -0.93 -10.22 -44.33
CA ARG A 82 -0.85 -10.51 -45.78
C ARG A 82 -1.09 -11.97 -46.08
#